data_AF-A0A529QJR0-F1
#
_entry.id   AF-A0A529QJR0-F1
#
_cell.length_a   1.000
_cell.length_b   1.000
_cell.length_c   1.000
_cell.angle_alpha   90.00
_cell.angle_beta   90.00
_cell.angle_gamma   90.00
#
_symmetry.space_group_name_H-M   'P 1'
#
loop_
_entity.id
_entity.type
_entity.pdbx_description
1 polymer ?
#
loop_
_entity_poly.entity_id
_entity_poly.type
_entity_poly.pdbx_seq_one_letter_code
_entity_poly.pdbx_strand_id
1 'polypeptide(L)' 'ITIRDRNPWYREVAREELSRLKGALYAQAAAAVGAAYVDKNIKTWEAMQKVLDSGEHRPTHLRGWKPVG' A
#
# COMPACT_ATOMS: atom_id res chain seq x y z
N ILE A 1 -13.98 22.14 -5.53
CA ILE A 1 -12.94 21.09 -5.39
C ILE A 1 -13.62 19.82 -4.87
N THR A 2 -13.20 18.64 -5.33
CA THR A 2 -13.69 17.34 -4.84
C THR A 2 -12.53 16.59 -4.18
N ILE A 3 -12.81 15.95 -3.04
CA ILE A 3 -11.86 15.15 -2.27
C ILE A 3 -12.39 13.72 -2.22
N ARG A 4 -11.56 12.74 -2.54
CA ARG A 4 -11.90 11.32 -2.39
C ARG A 4 -10.84 10.64 -1.53
N ASP A 5 -11.23 10.27 -0.31
CA ASP A 5 -10.43 9.41 0.55
C ASP A 5 -10.27 8.04 -0.11
N ARG A 6 -9.01 7.60 -0.26
CA ARG A 6 -8.66 6.29 -0.82
C ARG A 6 -8.17 5.34 0.25
N ASN A 7 -8.00 5.78 1.51
CA ASN A 7 -7.53 4.92 2.58
C ASN A 7 -8.36 3.64 2.75
N PRO A 8 -9.72 3.68 2.76
CA PRO A 8 -10.51 2.45 2.93
C PRO A 8 -10.25 1.41 1.83
N TRP A 9 -10.10 1.86 0.59
CA TRP A 9 -9.79 0.97 -0.53
C TRP A 9 -8.33 0.50 -0.48
N TYR A 10 -7.39 1.41 -0.24
CA TYR A 10 -5.96 1.11 -0.30
C TYR A 10 -5.51 0.19 0.84
N ARG A 11 -6.14 0.29 2.01
CA ARG A 11 -5.91 -0.62 3.15
C ARG A 11 -6.16 -2.08 2.77
N GLU A 12 -7.22 -2.36 2.03
CA GLU A 12 -7.56 -3.73 1.61
C GLU A 12 -6.61 -4.21 0.51
N VAL A 13 -6.29 -3.36 -0.47
CA VAL A 13 -5.30 -3.67 -1.51
C VAL A 13 -3.94 -4.01 -0.90
N ALA A 14 -3.45 -3.19 0.04
CA ALA A 14 -2.17 -3.43 0.71
C ALA A 14 -2.15 -4.76 1.48
N ARG A 15 -3.29 -5.13 2.09
CA ARG A 15 -3.44 -6.41 2.80
C ARG A 15 -3.39 -7.61 1.85
N GLU A 16 -4.07 -7.52 0.70
CA GLU A 16 -4.05 -8.55 -0.34
C GLU A 16 -2.66 -8.71 -0.95
N GLU A 17 -1.99 -7.60 -1.27
CA GLU A 17 -0.63 -7.62 -1.83
C GLU A 17 0.38 -8.22 -0.84
N LEU A 18 0.30 -7.85 0.44
CA LEU A 18 1.14 -8.44 1.48
C LEU A 18 0.89 -9.95 1.65
N SER A 19 -0.37 -10.39 1.58
CA SER A 19 -0.72 -11.82 1.61
C SER A 19 -0.10 -12.57 0.43
N ARG A 20 -0.21 -12.01 -0.78
CA ARG A 20 0.39 -12.59 -2.00
C ARG A 20 1.91 -12.65 -1.91
N LEU A 21 2.56 -11.60 -1.40
CA LEU A 21 4.00 -11.53 -1.23
C LEU A 21 4.53 -12.55 -0.21
N LYS A 22 3.79 -12.80 0.87
CA LYS A 22 4.11 -13.84 1.86
C LYS A 22 3.84 -15.26 1.35
N GLY A 23 2.93 -15.41 0.39
CA GLY A 23 2.50 -16.69 -0.17
C GLY A 23 3.07 -16.93 -1.56
N ALA A 24 2.17 -16.96 -2.54
CA ALA A 24 2.46 -17.44 -3.91
C ALA A 24 3.58 -16.66 -4.64
N LEU A 25 3.81 -15.38 -4.29
CA LEU A 25 4.85 -14.56 -4.93
C LEU A 25 6.21 -14.63 -4.24
N TYR A 26 6.30 -15.23 -3.03
CA TYR A 26 7.53 -15.20 -2.24
C TYR A 26 8.71 -15.80 -3.01
N ALA A 27 8.55 -17.01 -3.55
CA ALA A 27 9.62 -17.71 -4.25
C ALA A 27 10.11 -16.94 -5.49
N GLN A 28 9.17 -16.38 -6.26
CA GLN A 28 9.50 -15.58 -7.44
C GLN A 28 10.23 -14.28 -7.06
N ALA A 29 9.75 -13.58 -6.03
CA ALA A 29 10.39 -12.36 -5.54
C ALA A 29 11.78 -12.66 -4.96
N ALA A 30 11.92 -13.71 -4.15
CA ALA A 30 13.19 -14.11 -3.55
C ALA A 30 14.21 -14.52 -4.62
N ALA A 31 13.77 -15.17 -5.70
CA ALA A 31 14.63 -15.48 -6.83
C ALA A 31 15.12 -14.22 -7.57
N ALA A 32 14.31 -13.16 -7.64
CA ALA A 32 14.66 -11.93 -8.33
C ALA A 32 15.56 -10.98 -7.50
N VAL A 33 15.31 -10.86 -6.20
CA VAL A 33 15.96 -9.83 -5.35
C VAL A 33 16.59 -10.36 -4.07
N GLY A 34 16.50 -11.67 -3.81
CA GLY A 34 17.02 -12.34 -2.62
C GLY A 34 16.03 -12.40 -1.46
N ALA A 35 15.99 -13.54 -0.77
CA ALA A 35 15.08 -13.81 0.36
C ALA A 35 15.20 -12.77 1.48
N ALA A 36 16.43 -12.42 1.88
CA ALA A 36 16.65 -11.44 2.95
C ALA A 36 16.06 -10.05 2.63
N TYR A 37 16.05 -9.67 1.35
CA TYR A 37 15.44 -8.42 0.91
C TYR A 37 13.91 -8.51 0.92
N VAL A 38 13.34 -9.64 0.49
CA VAL A 38 11.90 -9.88 0.54
C VAL A 38 11.40 -9.91 2.00
N ASP A 39 12.10 -10.59 2.89
CA ASP A 39 11.76 -10.66 4.31
C ASP A 39 11.78 -9.29 4.98
N LYS A 40 12.78 -8.47 4.64
CA LYS A 40 12.84 -7.07 5.11
C LYS A 40 11.63 -6.28 4.61
N ASN A 41 11.28 -6.40 3.32
CA ASN A 41 10.12 -5.71 2.75
C ASN A 41 8.81 -6.15 3.40
N ILE A 42 8.62 -7.46 3.65
CA ILE A 42 7.44 -7.97 4.35
C ILE A 42 7.29 -7.29 5.71
N LYS A 43 8.37 -7.19 6.51
CA LYS A 43 8.35 -6.50 7.82
C LYS A 43 7.97 -5.01 7.68
N THR A 44 8.51 -4.33 6.67
CA THR A 44 8.17 -2.92 6.40
C THR A 44 6.69 -2.78 6.04
N TRP A 45 6.15 -3.66 5.21
CA TRP A 45 4.74 -3.63 4.79
C TRP A 45 3.78 -4.00 5.92
N GLU A 46 4.16 -4.93 6.81
CA GLU A 46 3.39 -5.20 8.03
C GLU A 46 3.28 -3.97 8.95
N ALA A 47 4.36 -3.20 9.08
CA ALA A 47 4.33 -1.95 9.83
C ALA A 47 3.45 -0.90 9.13
N MET A 48 3.57 -0.78 7.80
CA MET A 48 2.73 0.12 7.00
C MET A 48 1.23 -0.20 7.15
N GLN A 49 0.86 -1.47 7.20
CA GLN A 49 -0.54 -1.88 7.38
C GLN A 49 -1.14 -1.30 8.68
N LYS A 50 -0.38 -1.28 9.78
CA LYS A 50 -0.84 -0.71 11.06
C LYS A 50 -1.12 0.80 10.96
N VAL A 51 -0.30 1.52 10.18
CA VAL A 51 -0.45 2.96 9.94
C VAL A 51 -1.67 3.25 9.04
N LEU A 52 -1.91 2.39 8.05
CA LEU A 52 -3.14 2.45 7.24
C LEU A 52 -4.37 2.15 8.08
N ASP A 53 -4.26 1.20 9.01
CA ASP A 53 -5.32 0.80 9.94
C ASP A 53 -5.67 1.91 10.95
N SER A 54 -4.68 2.61 11.50
CA SER A 54 -4.89 3.81 12.34
C SER A 54 -5.39 5.01 11.55
N GLY A 55 -5.14 5.03 10.24
CA GLY A 55 -5.52 6.13 9.36
C GLY A 55 -4.63 7.36 9.53
N GLU A 56 -3.41 7.20 10.04
CA GLU A 56 -2.37 8.24 10.03
C GLU A 56 -1.86 8.50 8.60
N HIS A 57 -1.85 7.46 7.76
CA HIS A 57 -1.58 7.59 6.34
C HIS A 57 -2.90 7.49 5.54
N ARG A 58 -3.35 8.60 4.94
CA ARG A 58 -4.59 8.67 4.16
C ARG A 58 -4.35 9.11 2.71
N PRO A 59 -4.04 8.17 1.81
CA PRO A 59 -3.98 8.47 0.39
C PRO A 59 -5.29 9.12 -0.06
N THR A 60 -5.21 10.28 -0.72
CA THR A 60 -6.38 11.10 -1.05
C THR A 60 -6.25 11.65 -2.46
N HIS A 61 -7.30 11.53 -3.26
CA HIS A 61 -7.38 12.20 -4.56
C HIS A 61 -8.06 13.56 -4.41
N LEU A 62 -7.42 14.59 -4.97
CA LEU A 62 -7.92 15.95 -5.01
C LEU A 62 -8.20 16.33 -6.47
N ARG A 63 -9.39 16.90 -6.75
CA ARG A 63 -9.75 17.42 -8.07
C ARG A 63 -10.27 18.85 -7.97
N GLY A 64 -9.54 19.79 -8.59
CA GLY A 64 -9.92 21.19 -8.70
C GLY A 64 -10.26 21.59 -10.14
N TRP A 65 -11.01 22.69 -10.29
CA TRP A 65 -11.21 23.37 -11.56
C TRP A 65 -10.65 24.79 -11.43
N LYS A 66 -9.90 25.25 -12.44
CA LYS A 66 -9.43 26.64 -12.49
C LYS A 66 -10.64 27.57 -12.65
N PRO A 67 -10.78 28.64 -11.86
CA PRO A 67 -11.84 29.61 -12.08
C PRO A 67 -11.66 30.28 -13.45
N VAL A 68 -12.77 30.49 -14.17
CA VAL A 68 -12.79 31.36 -15.35
C VAL A 68 -12.96 32.80 -14.87
N GLY A 69 -12.02 33.65 -15.27
CA GLY A 69 -12.01 35.09 -15.10
C GLY A 69 -11.44 35.72 -16.35
#